data_AF-A0A955XU03-F1
#
_entry.id   AF-A0A955XU03-F1
#
_cell.length_a   1.000
_cell.length_b   1.000
_cell.length_c   1.000
_cell.angle_alpha   90.00
_cell.angle_beta   90.00
_cell.angle_gamma   90.00
#
_symmetry.space_group_name_H-M   'P 1'
#
loop_
_entity.id
_entity.type
_entity.pdbx_description
1 polymer ?
#
loop_
_entity_poly.entity_id
_entity_poly.type
_entity_poly.pdbx_seq_one_letter_code
_entity_poly.pdbx_strand_id
1 'polypeptide(L)'
;MAESLIDRIASLQDADQYRELHWSGTFDAYLKLVQENPAICRTAYQRLYDMVLSHGVEEYIDNRKRIVRYNFFSGKAGGDAVFGLDIPIMRLMNVLRSAAEEYGTERRIILLHGPVGSAKSTIARGLKRGLEEYSRKPEGALFTFEWHLPEKLQHISGGQAVFPSPMHEEPIKLIPEEWREEACRKLGIWDNKFVPRVRGDLDPASRMIFRELMEHYQGEWSKVMKHITVRRLLLSEKDRVGVGTFQPKDEKNQDSTELTGDINYRKIAIYGSDSDPRAFNFDGEFNVANRGIIEFIEILKLDVAFLYDLLGATQEHKIKPKKFAQTDIDEVIIGHTNEPEYRKLLSNEYMEALRDRTVKIDIPYITKWSEEIKVYKKDFNAQRITTKKIAPHTIEMAAMWAVLTRLEDPKKHDLSLLQKLK
;
A
#
# COMPACT_ATOMS: atom_id res chain seq x y z
N MET A 1 24.21 -25.52 34.99
CA MET A 1 24.27 -24.05 34.83
C MET A 1 22.85 -23.57 34.61
N ALA A 2 22.41 -22.52 35.30
CA ALA A 2 21.08 -21.97 35.06
C ALA A 2 21.02 -21.41 33.62
N GLU A 3 20.02 -21.84 32.85
CA GLU A 3 19.73 -21.35 31.51
C GLU A 3 19.63 -19.82 31.53
N SER A 4 20.36 -19.14 30.63
CA SER A 4 20.38 -17.69 30.63
C SER A 4 19.03 -17.13 30.18
N LEU A 5 18.68 -15.91 30.60
CA LEU A 5 17.48 -15.23 30.10
C LEU A 5 17.50 -15.06 28.58
N ILE A 6 18.70 -15.00 27.97
CA ILE A 6 18.87 -14.92 26.52
C ILE A 6 18.45 -16.24 25.88
N ASP A 7 18.88 -17.39 26.41
CA ASP A 7 18.55 -18.71 25.85
C ASP A 7 17.03 -18.96 25.86
N ARG A 8 16.34 -18.53 26.92
CA ARG A 8 14.88 -18.60 27.03
C ARG A 8 14.13 -17.73 26.02
N ILE A 9 14.72 -16.60 25.62
CA ILE A 9 14.14 -15.74 24.58
C ILE A 9 14.49 -16.32 23.20
N ALA A 10 15.71 -16.81 23.02
CA ALA A 10 16.17 -17.43 21.78
C ALA A 10 15.34 -18.68 21.41
N SER A 11 14.81 -19.42 22.39
CA SER A 11 13.91 -20.55 22.13
C SER A 11 12.57 -20.15 21.49
N LEU A 12 12.22 -18.85 21.46
CA LEU A 12 11.04 -18.34 20.74
C LEU A 12 11.33 -18.09 19.26
N GLN A 13 12.59 -18.14 18.82
CA GLN A 13 12.97 -17.89 17.45
C GLN A 13 12.57 -19.07 16.56
N ASP A 14 11.79 -18.77 15.52
CA ASP A 14 11.56 -19.69 14.41
C ASP A 14 12.63 -19.46 13.34
N ALA A 15 13.67 -20.30 13.37
CA ALA A 15 14.80 -20.21 12.45
C ALA A 15 14.43 -20.57 11.00
N ASP A 16 13.37 -21.34 10.78
CA ASP A 16 12.92 -21.74 9.46
C ASP A 16 12.07 -20.62 8.83
N GLN A 17 11.17 -20.02 9.61
CA GLN A 17 10.48 -18.80 9.21
C GLN A 17 11.47 -17.67 8.91
N TYR A 18 12.51 -17.50 9.73
CA TYR A 18 13.54 -16.49 9.46
C TYR A 18 14.22 -16.74 8.10
N ARG A 19 14.59 -17.99 7.79
CA ARG A 19 15.21 -18.35 6.52
C ARG A 19 14.29 -18.11 5.32
N GLU A 20 13.00 -18.41 5.45
CA GLU A 20 12.01 -18.15 4.41
C GLU A 20 11.83 -16.64 4.15
N LEU A 21 11.71 -15.85 5.23
CA LEU A 21 11.55 -14.40 5.15
C LEU A 21 12.80 -13.68 4.64
N HIS A 22 13.97 -14.32 4.70
CA HIS A 22 15.25 -13.80 4.21
C HIS A 22 15.80 -14.61 3.04
N TRP A 23 14.91 -15.27 2.27
CA TRP A 23 15.32 -16.00 1.08
C TRP A 23 16.08 -15.08 0.12
N SER A 24 17.19 -15.58 -0.40
CA SER A 24 17.97 -14.94 -1.45
C SER A 24 18.42 -15.99 -2.46
N GLY A 25 18.40 -15.67 -3.75
CA GLY A 25 18.77 -16.60 -4.81
C GLY A 25 19.12 -15.90 -6.12
N THR A 26 19.44 -16.69 -7.13
CA THR A 26 19.70 -16.18 -8.47
C THR A 26 18.40 -15.77 -9.17
N PHE A 27 18.52 -15.01 -10.27
CA PHE A 27 17.37 -14.70 -11.11
C PHE A 27 16.66 -15.96 -11.65
N ASP A 28 17.41 -17.02 -11.99
CA ASP A 28 16.85 -18.32 -12.40
C ASP A 28 16.01 -18.97 -11.28
N ALA A 29 16.52 -18.96 -10.05
CA ALA A 29 15.77 -19.48 -8.90
C ALA A 29 14.47 -18.71 -8.68
N TYR A 30 14.50 -17.38 -8.85
CA TYR A 30 13.28 -16.57 -8.83
C TYR A 30 12.31 -16.93 -9.97
N LEU A 31 12.77 -17.10 -11.21
CA LEU A 31 11.90 -17.48 -12.33
C LEU A 31 11.22 -18.84 -12.10
N LYS A 32 11.87 -19.78 -11.43
CA LYS A 32 11.25 -21.04 -10.99
C LYS A 32 10.14 -20.81 -9.96
N LEU A 33 10.35 -19.92 -8.99
CA LEU A 33 9.29 -19.53 -8.05
C LEU A 33 8.10 -18.90 -8.78
N VAL A 34 8.33 -18.05 -9.78
CA VAL A 34 7.26 -17.45 -10.60
C VAL A 34 6.54 -18.54 -11.41
N GLN A 35 7.26 -19.50 -11.95
CA GLN A 35 6.68 -20.62 -12.71
C GLN A 35 5.76 -21.48 -11.82
N GLU A 36 6.19 -21.78 -10.60
CA GLU A 36 5.41 -22.56 -9.63
C GLU A 36 4.22 -21.78 -9.07
N ASN A 37 4.41 -20.49 -8.78
CA ASN A 37 3.38 -19.61 -8.25
C ASN A 37 3.46 -18.20 -8.87
N PRO A 38 2.77 -17.96 -9.99
CA PRO A 38 2.76 -16.66 -10.65
C PRO A 38 2.18 -15.53 -9.79
N ALA A 39 1.44 -15.86 -8.73
CA ALA A 39 0.82 -14.88 -7.85
C ALA A 39 1.83 -14.09 -6.99
N ILE A 40 3.11 -14.44 -7.03
CA ILE A 40 4.18 -13.59 -6.47
C ILE A 40 4.38 -12.29 -7.26
N CYS A 41 3.99 -12.29 -8.54
CA CYS A 41 4.06 -11.15 -9.45
C CYS A 41 2.82 -10.23 -9.41
N ARG A 42 2.03 -10.29 -8.34
CA ARG A 42 0.83 -9.44 -8.18
C ARG A 42 1.18 -7.96 -8.22
N THR A 43 0.28 -7.17 -8.80
CA THR A 43 0.30 -5.71 -8.62
C THR A 43 -0.07 -5.33 -7.19
N ALA A 44 0.18 -4.09 -6.79
CA ALA A 44 -0.21 -3.57 -5.49
C ALA A 44 -1.71 -3.72 -5.21
N TYR A 45 -2.57 -3.43 -6.20
CA TYR A 45 -4.03 -3.60 -6.07
C TYR A 45 -4.44 -5.07 -5.88
N GLN A 46 -3.87 -5.98 -6.67
CA GLN A 46 -4.14 -7.42 -6.54
C GLN A 46 -3.71 -7.93 -5.17
N ARG A 47 -2.52 -7.53 -4.71
CA ARG A 47 -1.98 -7.91 -3.40
C ARG A 47 -2.85 -7.39 -2.26
N LEU A 48 -3.26 -6.13 -2.31
CA LEU A 48 -4.10 -5.54 -1.27
C LEU A 48 -5.50 -6.18 -1.22
N TYR A 49 -6.09 -6.46 -2.39
CA TYR A 49 -7.37 -7.15 -2.49
C TYR A 49 -7.31 -8.58 -1.94
N ASP A 50 -6.33 -9.36 -2.37
CA ASP A 50 -6.13 -10.75 -1.93
C ASP A 50 -5.76 -10.84 -0.44
N MET A 51 -5.01 -9.86 0.08
CA MET A 51 -4.72 -9.73 1.51
C MET A 51 -6.02 -9.67 2.33
N VAL A 52 -6.96 -8.81 1.94
CA VAL A 52 -8.25 -8.69 2.64
C VAL A 52 -9.03 -10.00 2.54
N LEU A 53 -9.07 -10.61 1.35
CA LEU A 53 -9.77 -11.88 1.12
C LEU A 53 -9.17 -13.07 1.87
N SER A 54 -7.86 -13.06 2.14
CA SER A 54 -7.17 -14.14 2.87
C SER A 54 -7.71 -14.37 4.29
N HIS A 55 -8.44 -13.39 4.84
CA HIS A 55 -9.10 -13.49 6.15
C HIS A 55 -10.52 -14.08 6.07
N GLY A 56 -11.02 -14.34 4.87
CA GLY A 56 -12.36 -14.86 4.61
C GLY A 56 -13.45 -13.79 4.55
N VAL A 57 -14.60 -14.19 4.02
CA VAL A 57 -15.79 -13.35 3.89
C VAL A 57 -17.01 -14.06 4.48
N GLU A 58 -17.90 -13.30 5.07
CA GLU A 58 -19.16 -13.78 5.62
C GLU A 58 -20.32 -13.05 4.93
N GLU A 59 -21.38 -13.76 4.60
CA GLU A 59 -22.57 -13.14 4.02
C GLU A 59 -23.73 -13.19 4.99
N TYR A 60 -24.45 -12.08 5.10
CA TYR A 60 -25.66 -12.01 5.92
C TYR A 60 -26.69 -11.10 5.26
N ILE A 61 -27.94 -11.26 5.69
CA ILE A 61 -29.05 -10.44 5.21
C ILE A 61 -29.37 -9.37 6.25
N ASP A 62 -29.36 -8.11 5.84
CA ASP A 62 -29.77 -6.97 6.64
C ASP A 62 -30.82 -6.18 5.87
N ASN A 63 -32.01 -6.02 6.44
CA ASN A 63 -33.12 -5.30 5.81
C ASN A 63 -33.38 -5.74 4.35
N ARG A 64 -33.39 -7.07 4.11
CA ARG A 64 -33.56 -7.72 2.79
C ARG A 64 -32.43 -7.46 1.78
N LYS A 65 -31.31 -6.84 2.19
CA LYS A 65 -30.11 -6.68 1.37
C LYS A 65 -29.07 -7.71 1.77
N ARG A 66 -28.47 -8.37 0.79
CA ARG A 66 -27.31 -9.24 0.99
C ARG A 66 -26.08 -8.37 1.22
N ILE A 67 -25.48 -8.47 2.39
CA ILE A 67 -24.28 -7.74 2.77
C ILE A 67 -23.14 -8.74 2.89
N VAL A 68 -22.00 -8.39 2.32
CA VAL A 68 -20.74 -9.14 2.44
C VAL A 68 -19.89 -8.45 3.51
N ARG A 69 -19.58 -9.18 4.57
CA ARG A 69 -18.63 -8.77 5.60
C ARG A 69 -17.27 -9.35 5.29
N TYR A 70 -16.28 -8.49 5.23
CA TYR A 70 -14.87 -8.87 5.07
C TYR A 70 -14.26 -9.05 6.46
N ASN A 71 -13.86 -10.28 6.80
CA ASN A 71 -13.45 -10.63 8.15
C ASN A 71 -12.21 -9.85 8.62
N PHE A 72 -11.37 -9.42 7.69
CA PHE A 72 -10.24 -8.52 7.93
C PHE A 72 -10.65 -7.28 8.77
N PHE A 73 -11.75 -6.62 8.42
CA PHE A 73 -12.23 -5.42 9.12
C PHE A 73 -13.05 -5.73 10.37
N SER A 74 -13.42 -6.99 10.61
CA SER A 74 -14.32 -7.38 11.70
C SER A 74 -13.65 -7.46 13.09
N GLY A 75 -12.32 -7.33 13.15
CA GLY A 75 -11.52 -7.54 14.37
C GLY A 75 -11.13 -9.00 14.62
N LYS A 76 -11.71 -9.96 13.89
CA LYS A 76 -11.36 -11.39 13.98
C LYS A 76 -9.93 -11.69 13.55
N ALA A 77 -9.37 -10.87 12.66
CA ALA A 77 -8.01 -10.99 12.14
C ALA A 77 -6.91 -10.51 13.12
N GLY A 78 -7.29 -9.94 14.27
CA GLY A 78 -6.37 -9.13 15.07
C GLY A 78 -6.19 -7.74 14.43
N GLY A 79 -6.13 -6.70 15.26
CA GLY A 79 -6.03 -5.31 14.79
C GLY A 79 -7.28 -4.47 15.02
N ASP A 80 -7.31 -3.29 14.41
CA ASP A 80 -8.35 -2.30 14.65
C ASP A 80 -9.67 -2.68 13.95
N ALA A 81 -10.61 -3.25 14.70
CA ALA A 81 -11.95 -3.54 14.21
C ALA A 81 -12.71 -2.28 13.75
N VAL A 82 -13.42 -2.41 12.63
CA VAL A 82 -14.26 -1.36 12.03
C VAL A 82 -15.72 -1.83 12.11
N PHE A 83 -16.49 -1.24 13.03
CA PHE A 83 -17.86 -1.66 13.31
C PHE A 83 -18.88 -0.87 12.51
N GLY A 84 -19.99 -1.51 12.11
CA GLY A 84 -21.13 -0.85 11.45
C GLY A 84 -20.89 -0.29 10.04
N LEU A 85 -19.74 -0.54 9.42
CA LEU A 85 -19.35 0.02 8.12
C LEU A 85 -19.26 -1.03 6.99
N ASP A 86 -19.95 -2.18 7.12
CA ASP A 86 -19.90 -3.27 6.14
C ASP A 86 -20.24 -2.79 4.70
N ILE A 87 -21.26 -1.94 4.53
CA ILE A 87 -21.65 -1.42 3.20
C ILE A 87 -20.57 -0.49 2.59
N PRO A 88 -20.05 0.53 3.30
CA PRO A 88 -18.89 1.29 2.83
C PRO A 88 -17.67 0.42 2.50
N ILE A 89 -17.37 -0.58 3.33
CA ILE A 89 -16.26 -1.52 3.09
C ILE A 89 -16.53 -2.35 1.83
N MET A 90 -17.75 -2.82 1.57
CA MET A 90 -18.09 -3.49 0.31
C MET A 90 -17.81 -2.59 -0.91
N ARG A 91 -18.10 -1.29 -0.82
CA ARG A 91 -17.78 -0.35 -1.91
C ARG A 91 -16.27 -0.23 -2.10
N LEU A 92 -15.50 -0.10 -1.03
CA LEU A 92 -14.03 -0.12 -1.08
C LEU A 92 -13.50 -1.40 -1.72
N MET A 93 -14.02 -2.55 -1.32
CA MET A 93 -13.59 -3.83 -1.87
C MET A 93 -13.99 -4.01 -3.33
N ASN A 94 -15.13 -3.47 -3.77
CA ASN A 94 -15.49 -3.44 -5.18
C ASN A 94 -14.54 -2.57 -6.01
N VAL A 95 -14.11 -1.43 -5.46
CA VAL A 95 -13.11 -0.55 -6.09
C VAL A 95 -11.77 -1.27 -6.22
N LEU A 96 -11.29 -1.90 -5.14
CA LEU A 96 -10.06 -2.69 -5.15
C LEU A 96 -10.14 -3.87 -6.12
N ARG A 97 -11.27 -4.59 -6.18
CA ARG A 97 -11.50 -5.67 -7.14
C ARG A 97 -11.43 -5.17 -8.58
N SER A 98 -12.12 -4.07 -8.86
CA SER A 98 -12.15 -3.45 -10.19
C SER A 98 -10.74 -3.00 -10.63
N ALA A 99 -9.95 -2.45 -9.70
CA ALA A 99 -8.56 -2.07 -9.94
C ALA A 99 -7.62 -3.28 -10.10
N ALA A 100 -7.80 -4.34 -9.30
CA ALA A 100 -7.04 -5.58 -9.41
C ALA A 100 -7.26 -6.30 -10.76
N GLU A 101 -8.43 -6.11 -11.36
CA GLU A 101 -8.78 -6.59 -12.70
C GLU A 101 -8.46 -5.60 -13.83
N GLU A 102 -7.92 -4.42 -13.51
CA GLU A 102 -7.56 -3.34 -14.45
C GLU A 102 -8.75 -2.80 -15.29
N TYR A 103 -9.93 -2.64 -14.68
CA TYR A 103 -11.11 -2.05 -15.34
C TYR A 103 -11.13 -0.50 -15.31
N GLY A 104 -9.96 0.14 -15.21
CA GLY A 104 -9.79 1.60 -15.20
C GLY A 104 -9.90 2.25 -13.82
N THR A 105 -10.22 1.46 -12.78
CA THR A 105 -10.32 1.96 -11.40
C THR A 105 -8.95 2.09 -10.73
N GLU A 106 -7.97 1.33 -11.20
CA GLU A 106 -6.55 1.42 -10.82
C GLU A 106 -5.98 2.82 -11.12
N ARG A 107 -6.55 3.52 -12.10
CA ARG A 107 -6.16 4.88 -12.50
C ARG A 107 -6.83 5.99 -11.72
N ARG A 108 -7.38 5.68 -10.54
CA ARG A 108 -8.13 6.62 -9.71
C ARG A 108 -7.68 6.56 -8.26
N ILE A 109 -7.73 7.71 -7.60
CA ILE A 109 -7.50 7.87 -6.17
C ILE A 109 -8.69 7.32 -5.41
N ILE A 110 -8.44 6.49 -4.41
CA ILE A 110 -9.48 6.05 -3.49
C ILE A 110 -9.65 7.15 -2.42
N LEU A 111 -10.75 7.91 -2.44
CA LEU A 111 -11.01 8.96 -1.46
C LEU A 111 -12.02 8.50 -0.41
N LEU A 112 -11.53 8.24 0.80
CA LEU A 112 -12.38 8.02 1.97
C LEU A 112 -12.91 9.37 2.46
N HIS A 113 -14.22 9.56 2.33
CA HIS A 113 -14.87 10.81 2.66
C HIS A 113 -15.89 10.62 3.78
N GLY A 114 -15.88 11.51 4.78
CA GLY A 114 -16.86 11.45 5.85
C GLY A 114 -16.46 12.29 7.06
N PRO A 115 -17.32 12.34 8.09
CA PRO A 115 -17.10 13.23 9.22
C PRO A 115 -15.93 12.77 10.11
N VAL A 116 -15.44 13.66 10.97
CA VAL A 116 -14.35 13.34 11.92
C VAL A 116 -14.79 12.19 12.84
N GLY A 117 -13.91 11.22 13.09
CA GLY A 117 -14.24 10.05 13.91
C GLY A 117 -14.99 8.92 13.19
N SER A 118 -15.23 9.00 11.87
CA SER A 118 -15.89 7.92 11.11
C SER A 118 -14.98 6.74 10.72
N ALA A 119 -13.89 6.48 11.44
CA ALA A 119 -12.96 5.36 11.19
C ALA A 119 -12.19 5.37 9.84
N LYS A 120 -12.16 6.47 9.08
CA LYS A 120 -11.39 6.57 7.82
C LYS A 120 -9.91 6.21 7.99
N SER A 121 -9.21 6.86 8.91
CA SER A 121 -7.79 6.57 9.19
C SER A 121 -7.61 5.20 9.82
N THR A 122 -8.62 4.66 10.51
CA THR A 122 -8.61 3.27 11.02
C THR A 122 -8.60 2.26 9.88
N ILE A 123 -9.40 2.50 8.82
CA ILE A 123 -9.42 1.66 7.61
C ILE A 123 -8.06 1.70 6.91
N ALA A 124 -7.52 2.90 6.66
CA ALA A 124 -6.23 3.07 5.99
C ALA A 124 -5.07 2.43 6.79
N ARG A 125 -4.99 2.69 8.11
CA ARG A 125 -4.02 2.04 9.00
C ARG A 125 -4.19 0.52 9.02
N GLY A 126 -5.43 0.04 9.07
CA GLY A 126 -5.74 -1.38 9.01
C GLY A 126 -5.15 -2.02 7.76
N LEU A 127 -5.41 -1.43 6.58
CA LEU A 127 -4.87 -1.88 5.29
C LEU A 127 -3.34 -1.89 5.27
N LYS A 128 -2.67 -0.81 5.72
CA LYS A 128 -1.21 -0.73 5.81
C LYS A 128 -0.63 -1.87 6.64
N ARG A 129 -1.12 -2.02 7.88
CA ARG A 129 -0.68 -3.07 8.80
C ARG A 129 -0.98 -4.48 8.25
N GLY A 130 -2.17 -4.68 7.69
CA GLY A 130 -2.56 -5.95 7.08
C GLY A 130 -1.65 -6.33 5.91
N LEU A 131 -1.22 -5.34 5.12
CA LEU A 131 -0.27 -5.55 4.03
C LEU A 131 1.12 -5.93 4.55
N GLU A 132 1.61 -5.29 5.62
CA GLU A 132 2.86 -5.68 6.30
C GLU A 132 2.79 -7.13 6.80
N GLU A 133 1.72 -7.50 7.50
CA GLU A 133 1.54 -8.86 8.03
C GLU A 133 1.40 -9.89 6.90
N TYR A 134 0.67 -9.56 5.84
CA TYR A 134 0.49 -10.41 4.67
C TYR A 134 1.80 -10.63 3.92
N SER A 135 2.65 -9.60 3.81
CA SER A 135 3.97 -9.71 3.18
C SER A 135 4.91 -10.67 3.89
N ARG A 136 4.61 -11.10 5.12
CA ARG A 136 5.36 -12.11 5.89
C ARG A 136 4.79 -13.53 5.73
N LYS A 137 3.66 -13.70 5.06
CA LYS A 137 3.06 -15.01 4.79
C LYS A 137 3.53 -15.55 3.42
N PRO A 138 3.53 -16.87 3.20
CA PRO A 138 3.84 -17.44 1.88
C PRO A 138 2.91 -16.93 0.77
N GLU A 139 1.61 -16.76 1.05
CA GLU A 139 0.63 -16.33 0.05
C GLU A 139 0.80 -14.86 -0.37
N GLY A 140 1.38 -14.05 0.51
CA GLY A 140 1.72 -12.64 0.27
C GLY A 140 3.17 -12.44 -0.15
N ALA A 141 3.84 -13.50 -0.62
CA ALA A 141 5.23 -13.41 -1.02
C ALA A 141 5.45 -12.49 -2.22
N LEU A 142 6.45 -11.63 -2.07
CA LEU A 142 6.96 -10.75 -3.11
C LEU A 142 8.47 -10.59 -2.95
N PHE A 143 9.13 -10.28 -4.07
CA PHE A 143 10.58 -10.25 -4.18
C PHE A 143 11.04 -8.92 -4.78
N THR A 144 12.32 -8.63 -4.58
CA THR A 144 13.04 -7.55 -5.24
C THR A 144 14.46 -8.02 -5.55
N PHE A 145 15.26 -7.19 -6.20
CA PHE A 145 16.61 -7.56 -6.62
C PHE A 145 17.66 -6.51 -6.24
N GLU A 146 18.90 -6.97 -6.29
CA GLU A 146 20.09 -6.18 -6.07
C GLU A 146 21.17 -6.60 -7.07
N TRP A 147 21.94 -5.61 -7.53
CA TRP A 147 23.04 -5.79 -8.45
C TRP A 147 24.32 -6.12 -7.69
N HIS A 148 24.93 -7.26 -7.98
CA HIS A 148 26.21 -7.71 -7.44
C HIS A 148 27.31 -7.56 -8.49
N LEU A 149 28.20 -6.60 -8.26
CA LEU A 149 29.23 -6.21 -9.21
C LEU A 149 30.62 -6.64 -8.70
N PRO A 150 31.38 -7.41 -9.50
CA PRO A 150 32.77 -7.70 -9.17
C PRO A 150 33.60 -6.42 -9.19
N GLU A 151 34.73 -6.39 -8.48
CA GLU A 151 35.60 -5.21 -8.31
C GLU A 151 35.86 -4.44 -9.61
N LYS A 152 36.11 -5.16 -10.72
CA LYS A 152 36.36 -4.59 -12.05
C LYS A 152 35.18 -3.77 -12.61
N LEU A 153 33.95 -4.05 -12.18
CA LEU A 153 32.71 -3.42 -12.65
C LEU A 153 32.09 -2.48 -11.62
N GLN A 154 32.66 -2.34 -10.41
CA GLN A 154 32.10 -1.46 -9.37
C GLN A 154 32.10 0.02 -9.76
N HIS A 155 32.88 0.44 -10.77
CA HIS A 155 32.78 1.79 -11.32
C HIS A 155 31.36 2.11 -11.87
N ILE A 156 30.58 1.09 -12.27
CA ILE A 156 29.18 1.22 -12.73
C ILE A 156 28.22 1.54 -11.57
N SER A 157 28.59 1.27 -10.32
CA SER A 157 27.77 1.54 -9.13
C SER A 157 28.41 2.57 -8.20
N GLY A 158 29.36 3.36 -8.72
CA GLY A 158 30.05 4.38 -7.94
C GLY A 158 30.94 3.78 -6.84
N GLY A 159 31.51 2.60 -7.09
CA GLY A 159 32.40 1.88 -6.18
C GLY A 159 31.71 0.87 -5.26
N GLN A 160 30.42 0.56 -5.48
CA GLN A 160 29.66 -0.33 -4.60
C GLN A 160 29.64 -1.77 -5.12
N ALA A 161 30.03 -2.74 -4.29
CA ALA A 161 29.93 -4.16 -4.65
C ALA A 161 28.47 -4.63 -4.82
N VAL A 162 27.55 -4.05 -4.03
CA VAL A 162 26.13 -4.35 -4.05
C VAL A 162 25.35 -3.05 -4.23
N PHE A 163 24.47 -3.02 -5.22
CA PHE A 163 23.56 -1.89 -5.47
C PHE A 163 22.11 -2.41 -5.47
N PRO A 164 21.33 -2.20 -4.39
CA PRO A 164 19.93 -2.63 -4.35
C PRO A 164 19.05 -1.81 -5.30
N SER A 165 17.98 -2.40 -5.84
CA SER A 165 16.97 -1.62 -6.56
C SER A 165 16.39 -0.56 -5.60
N PRO A 166 16.56 0.74 -5.91
CA PRO A 166 16.18 1.81 -5.00
C PRO A 166 14.66 1.93 -4.81
N MET A 167 13.86 1.39 -5.73
CA MET A 167 12.40 1.37 -5.64
C MET A 167 11.83 -0.02 -5.33
N HIS A 168 12.68 -0.96 -4.89
CA HIS A 168 12.27 -2.33 -4.59
C HIS A 168 11.45 -3.00 -5.70
N GLU A 169 11.91 -2.82 -6.94
CA GLU A 169 11.15 -3.24 -8.11
C GLU A 169 10.99 -4.75 -8.23
N GLU A 170 9.95 -5.15 -8.97
CA GLU A 170 9.71 -6.54 -9.33
C GLU A 170 10.83 -7.09 -10.23
N PRO A 171 11.51 -8.20 -9.87
CA PRO A 171 12.61 -8.72 -10.68
C PRO A 171 12.21 -9.13 -12.10
N ILE A 172 10.94 -9.45 -12.36
CA ILE A 172 10.49 -9.75 -13.73
C ILE A 172 10.69 -8.57 -14.70
N LYS A 173 10.81 -7.34 -14.19
CA LYS A 173 11.13 -6.15 -15.00
C LYS A 173 12.53 -6.19 -15.62
N LEU A 174 13.44 -7.04 -15.12
CA LEU A 174 14.77 -7.29 -15.70
C LEU A 174 14.70 -7.95 -17.08
N ILE A 175 13.56 -8.58 -17.40
CA ILE A 175 13.23 -8.98 -18.76
C ILE A 175 12.72 -7.74 -19.50
N PRO A 176 13.32 -7.34 -20.64
CA PRO A 176 12.84 -6.22 -21.45
C PRO A 176 11.35 -6.34 -21.76
N GLU A 177 10.61 -5.22 -21.72
CA GLU A 177 9.14 -5.20 -21.85
C GLU A 177 8.65 -5.97 -23.09
N GLU A 178 9.30 -5.73 -24.23
CA GLU A 178 9.09 -6.39 -25.52
C GLU A 178 9.24 -7.93 -25.48
N TRP A 179 9.99 -8.49 -24.53
CA TRP A 179 10.19 -9.94 -24.42
C TRP A 179 9.30 -10.57 -23.34
N ARG A 180 8.72 -9.80 -22.42
CA ARG A 180 8.05 -10.35 -21.23
C ARG A 180 6.91 -11.28 -21.57
N GLU A 181 6.08 -10.91 -22.55
CA GLU A 181 4.93 -11.72 -22.96
C GLU A 181 5.38 -13.08 -23.52
N GLU A 182 6.32 -13.08 -24.45
CA GLU A 182 6.88 -14.29 -25.04
C GLU A 182 7.65 -15.13 -24.01
N ALA A 183 8.44 -14.49 -23.15
CA ALA A 183 9.18 -15.15 -22.08
C ALA A 183 8.23 -15.85 -21.11
N CYS A 184 7.17 -15.17 -20.67
CA CYS A 184 6.20 -15.76 -19.75
C CYS A 184 5.47 -16.98 -20.36
N ARG A 185 5.18 -16.95 -21.66
CA ARG A 185 4.63 -18.13 -22.37
C ARG A 185 5.65 -19.26 -22.45
N LYS A 186 6.89 -18.98 -22.89
CA LYS A 186 7.95 -19.99 -23.02
C LYS A 186 8.32 -20.64 -21.68
N LEU A 187 8.24 -19.88 -20.60
CA LEU A 187 8.51 -20.34 -19.24
C LEU A 187 7.31 -21.06 -18.60
N GLY A 188 6.18 -21.22 -19.30
CA GLY A 188 4.98 -21.87 -18.75
C GLY A 188 4.30 -21.09 -17.61
N ILE A 189 4.63 -19.80 -17.45
CA ILE A 189 4.06 -18.95 -16.38
C ILE A 189 2.57 -18.68 -16.66
N TRP A 190 2.18 -18.60 -17.95
CA TRP A 190 0.82 -18.29 -18.40
C TRP A 190 -0.15 -19.47 -18.38
N ASP A 191 0.32 -20.71 -18.22
CA ASP A 191 -0.56 -21.89 -18.17
C ASP A 191 -1.34 -21.96 -16.84
N ASN A 192 -1.01 -21.08 -15.91
CA ASN A 192 -1.66 -20.92 -14.63
C ASN A 192 -2.90 -20.01 -14.72
N LYS A 193 -3.80 -20.14 -13.74
CA LYS A 193 -5.02 -19.29 -13.62
C LYS A 193 -4.73 -17.80 -13.40
N PHE A 194 -3.47 -17.41 -13.21
CA PHE A 194 -3.03 -16.05 -12.96
C PHE A 194 -1.97 -15.65 -13.99
N VAL A 195 -2.20 -14.54 -14.69
CA VAL A 195 -1.25 -13.96 -15.64
C VAL A 195 -0.59 -12.75 -14.99
N PRO A 196 0.74 -12.73 -14.81
CA PRO A 196 1.45 -11.56 -14.30
C PRO A 196 1.20 -10.31 -15.14
N ARG A 197 0.78 -9.22 -14.50
CA ARG A 197 0.47 -7.92 -15.16
C ARG A 197 1.52 -6.86 -14.79
N VAL A 198 2.80 -7.20 -14.95
CA VAL A 198 3.90 -6.30 -14.56
C VAL A 198 4.28 -5.41 -15.73
N ARG A 199 3.93 -4.13 -15.62
CA ARG A 199 4.15 -3.09 -16.63
C ARG A 199 5.32 -2.19 -16.27
N GLY A 200 5.75 -1.38 -17.23
CA GLY A 200 6.77 -0.36 -17.04
C GLY A 200 8.18 -0.91 -17.07
N ASP A 201 9.13 0.00 -17.02
CA ASP A 201 10.55 -0.30 -17.08
C ASP A 201 11.16 -0.36 -15.68
N LEU A 202 12.45 -0.69 -15.64
CA LEU A 202 13.29 -0.51 -14.45
C LEU A 202 13.40 0.96 -14.06
N ASP A 203 13.60 1.21 -12.77
CA ASP A 203 13.91 2.51 -12.21
C ASP A 203 15.16 3.09 -12.90
N PRO A 204 15.27 4.43 -13.02
CA PRO A 204 16.36 5.04 -13.77
C PRO A 204 17.77 4.60 -13.36
N ALA A 205 18.01 4.32 -12.07
CA ALA A 205 19.33 3.91 -11.59
C ALA A 205 19.64 2.47 -11.98
N SER A 206 18.70 1.54 -11.73
CA SER A 206 18.82 0.14 -12.17
C SER A 206 18.89 0.01 -13.68
N ARG A 207 18.14 0.83 -14.42
CA ARG A 207 18.17 0.88 -15.89
C ARG A 207 19.53 1.32 -16.42
N MET A 208 20.18 2.29 -15.75
CA MET A 208 21.53 2.70 -16.11
C MET A 208 22.53 1.57 -15.88
N ILE A 209 22.50 0.90 -14.73
CA ILE A 209 23.38 -0.26 -14.46
C ILE A 209 23.14 -1.37 -15.49
N PHE A 210 21.88 -1.68 -15.79
CA PHE A 210 21.51 -2.65 -16.82
C PHE A 210 22.14 -2.31 -18.17
N ARG A 211 22.03 -1.05 -18.61
CA ARG A 211 22.58 -0.58 -19.90
C ARG A 211 24.11 -0.71 -19.94
N GLU A 212 24.81 -0.23 -18.93
CA GLU A 212 26.29 -0.30 -18.87
C GLU A 212 26.78 -1.76 -18.89
N LEU A 213 26.07 -2.67 -18.21
CA LEU A 213 26.40 -4.10 -18.25
C LEU A 213 26.10 -4.73 -19.61
N MET A 214 24.99 -4.35 -20.27
CA MET A 214 24.68 -4.80 -21.63
C MET A 214 25.76 -4.35 -22.62
N GLU A 215 26.25 -3.11 -22.50
CA GLU A 215 27.36 -2.61 -23.31
C GLU A 215 28.65 -3.39 -23.04
N HIS A 216 29.01 -3.60 -21.77
CA HIS A 216 30.18 -4.37 -21.36
C HIS A 216 30.17 -5.81 -21.93
N TYR A 217 28.99 -6.45 -21.92
CA TYR A 217 28.80 -7.81 -22.42
C TYR A 217 28.33 -7.88 -23.88
N GLN A 218 28.44 -6.78 -24.64
CA GLN A 218 28.12 -6.74 -26.07
C GLN A 218 26.71 -7.27 -26.41
N GLY A 219 25.73 -6.99 -25.53
CA GLY A 219 24.34 -7.39 -25.70
C GLY A 219 23.97 -8.77 -25.12
N GLU A 220 24.88 -9.50 -24.48
CA GLU A 220 24.58 -10.80 -23.89
C GLU A 220 23.81 -10.69 -22.55
N TRP A 221 22.48 -10.60 -22.65
CA TRP A 221 21.56 -10.48 -21.49
C TRP A 221 21.77 -11.57 -20.42
N SER A 222 22.03 -12.81 -20.83
CA SER A 222 22.26 -13.93 -19.89
C SER A 222 23.49 -13.74 -19.00
N LYS A 223 24.50 -12.99 -19.45
CA LYS A 223 25.66 -12.60 -18.64
C LYS A 223 25.30 -11.49 -17.66
N VAL A 224 24.49 -10.51 -18.08
CA VAL A 224 23.98 -9.45 -17.20
C VAL A 224 23.20 -10.03 -16.02
N MET A 225 22.33 -11.03 -16.27
CA MET A 225 21.52 -11.66 -15.22
C MET A 225 22.35 -12.40 -14.17
N LYS A 226 23.63 -12.72 -14.42
CA LYS A 226 24.52 -13.30 -13.40
C LYS A 226 24.90 -12.30 -12.31
N HIS A 227 24.71 -11.01 -12.55
CA HIS A 227 24.89 -9.94 -11.56
C HIS A 227 23.66 -9.72 -10.69
N ILE A 228 22.59 -10.49 -10.87
CA ILE A 228 21.34 -10.30 -10.13
C ILE A 228 21.26 -11.32 -8.99
N THR A 229 21.15 -10.79 -7.77
CA THR A 229 20.62 -11.55 -6.64
C THR A 229 19.20 -11.07 -6.39
N VAL A 230 18.26 -12.01 -6.35
CA VAL A 230 16.88 -11.76 -5.97
C VAL A 230 16.74 -12.08 -4.49
N ARG A 231 16.02 -11.25 -3.75
CA ARG A 231 15.74 -11.46 -2.33
C ARG A 231 14.28 -11.25 -2.00
N ARG A 232 13.83 -11.87 -0.91
CA ARG A 232 12.51 -11.67 -0.34
C ARG A 232 12.35 -10.20 0.07
N LEU A 233 11.21 -9.61 -0.28
CA LEU A 233 10.85 -8.25 0.11
C LEU A 233 9.75 -8.30 1.17
N LEU A 234 10.00 -7.71 2.33
CA LEU A 234 9.02 -7.53 3.39
C LEU A 234 8.59 -6.07 3.41
N LEU A 235 7.28 -5.85 3.46
CA LEU A 235 6.73 -4.49 3.53
C LEU A 235 6.75 -4.02 4.98
N SER A 236 7.13 -2.76 5.18
CA SER A 236 7.09 -2.13 6.50
C SER A 236 6.86 -0.62 6.45
N GLU A 237 5.88 -0.15 7.21
CA GLU A 237 5.68 1.29 7.43
C GLU A 237 6.83 1.92 8.22
N LYS A 238 7.38 1.19 9.21
CA LYS A 238 8.45 1.70 10.07
C LYS A 238 9.77 1.88 9.32
N ASP A 239 10.09 0.93 8.47
CA ASP A 239 11.31 0.94 7.68
C ASP A 239 11.13 1.67 6.33
N ARG A 240 9.94 2.24 6.08
CA ARG A 240 9.57 2.92 4.82
C ARG A 240 9.81 2.04 3.58
N VAL A 241 9.19 0.86 3.57
CA VAL A 241 9.26 -0.12 2.47
C VAL A 241 7.86 -0.54 2.03
N GLY A 242 7.45 -0.11 0.84
CA GLY A 242 6.13 -0.34 0.22
C GLY A 242 4.94 0.21 0.99
N VAL A 243 5.18 1.05 1.99
CA VAL A 243 4.13 1.74 2.75
C VAL A 243 4.54 3.18 2.97
N GLY A 244 3.87 4.11 2.28
CA GLY A 244 4.08 5.55 2.39
C GLY A 244 2.94 6.24 3.12
N THR A 245 3.21 7.38 3.75
CA THR A 245 2.20 8.21 4.41
C THR A 245 2.57 9.68 4.27
N PHE A 246 1.72 10.42 3.57
CA PHE A 246 1.87 11.84 3.37
C PHE A 246 0.86 12.63 4.19
N GLN A 247 1.34 13.60 4.96
CA GLN A 247 0.51 14.51 5.73
C GLN A 247 0.80 15.96 5.32
N PRO A 248 -0.23 16.77 5.00
CA PRO A 248 -0.07 18.19 4.73
C PRO A 248 0.49 18.89 5.97
N LYS A 249 1.57 19.63 5.76
CA LYS A 249 2.16 20.60 6.68
C LYS A 249 1.80 22.00 6.20
N ASP A 250 2.34 23.02 6.86
CA ASP A 250 2.18 24.42 6.43
C ASP A 250 2.64 24.60 4.97
N GLU A 251 1.74 25.10 4.11
CA GLU A 251 1.90 25.20 2.64
C GLU A 251 3.21 25.88 2.23
N LYS A 252 3.71 26.83 3.04
CA LYS A 252 4.93 27.58 2.75
C LYS A 252 6.22 26.77 2.85
N ASN A 253 6.18 25.61 3.51
CA ASN A 253 7.35 24.79 3.81
C ASN A 253 7.31 23.39 3.18
N GLN A 254 6.38 23.14 2.24
CA GLN A 254 6.29 21.85 1.55
C GLN A 254 6.88 21.93 0.15
N ASP A 255 7.66 20.90 -0.23
CA ASP A 255 8.26 20.76 -1.56
C ASP A 255 7.82 19.43 -2.20
N SER A 256 7.60 19.42 -3.52
CA SER A 256 7.19 18.22 -4.28
C SER A 256 8.24 17.10 -4.25
N THR A 257 9.47 17.43 -3.85
CA THR A 257 10.53 16.47 -3.56
C THR A 257 10.16 15.50 -2.42
N GLU A 258 9.31 15.90 -1.45
CA GLU A 258 8.79 14.98 -0.42
C GLU A 258 7.97 13.82 -1.02
N LEU A 259 7.37 14.01 -2.21
CA LEU A 259 6.65 12.95 -2.92
C LEU A 259 7.51 12.17 -3.91
N THR A 260 8.42 12.87 -4.62
CA THR A 260 9.09 12.32 -5.80
C THR A 260 10.58 12.02 -5.63
N GLY A 261 11.16 12.43 -4.50
CA GLY A 261 12.60 12.32 -4.20
C GLY A 261 13.41 13.55 -4.62
N ASP A 262 14.72 13.54 -4.33
CA ASP A 262 15.62 14.66 -4.57
C ASP A 262 17.02 14.26 -5.10
N ILE A 263 17.81 15.26 -5.47
CA ILE A 263 19.20 15.04 -5.91
C ILE A 263 20.11 14.90 -4.70
N ASN A 264 20.91 13.83 -4.68
CA ASN A 264 21.96 13.67 -3.70
C ASN A 264 23.25 14.32 -4.15
N TYR A 265 23.50 15.55 -3.70
CA TYR A 265 24.71 16.30 -4.04
C TYR A 265 26.02 15.58 -3.70
N ARG A 266 26.03 14.69 -2.68
CA ARG A 266 27.23 13.90 -2.34
C ARG A 266 27.51 12.84 -3.39
N LYS A 267 26.46 12.22 -3.95
CA LYS A 267 26.60 11.21 -5.01
C LYS A 267 27.01 11.84 -6.35
N ILE A 268 26.74 13.12 -6.57
CA ILE A 268 27.24 13.82 -7.77
C ILE A 268 28.77 13.77 -7.84
N ALA A 269 29.46 13.93 -6.71
CA ALA A 269 30.93 13.83 -6.70
C ALA A 269 31.45 12.43 -7.09
N ILE A 270 30.62 11.40 -6.94
CA ILE A 270 30.93 10.01 -7.28
C ILE A 270 30.63 9.74 -8.76
N TYR A 271 29.47 10.19 -9.25
CA TYR A 271 28.98 9.88 -10.60
C TYR A 271 29.28 10.96 -11.64
N GLY A 272 29.73 12.14 -11.21
CA GLY A 272 30.20 13.22 -12.07
C GLY A 272 29.13 14.15 -12.64
N SER A 273 27.83 13.85 -12.49
CA SER A 273 26.74 14.68 -13.05
C SER A 273 25.50 14.73 -12.14
N ASP A 274 24.81 15.87 -12.13
CA ASP A 274 23.48 16.03 -11.49
C ASP A 274 22.35 15.39 -12.31
N SER A 275 22.63 14.98 -13.55
CA SER A 275 21.71 14.22 -14.41
C SER A 275 21.86 12.71 -14.30
N ASP A 276 22.85 12.20 -13.55
CA ASP A 276 23.04 10.77 -13.37
C ASP A 276 21.95 10.21 -12.43
N PRO A 277 21.12 9.25 -12.88
CA PRO A 277 20.02 8.73 -12.07
C PRO A 277 20.47 8.01 -10.80
N ARG A 278 21.71 7.52 -10.74
CA ARG A 278 22.27 6.88 -9.53
C ARG A 278 22.62 7.92 -8.46
N ALA A 279 22.73 9.20 -8.82
CA ALA A 279 22.88 10.33 -7.91
C ALA A 279 21.54 10.83 -7.33
N PHE A 280 20.41 10.24 -7.72
CA PHE A 280 19.09 10.57 -7.18
C PHE A 280 18.80 9.78 -5.88
N ASN A 281 18.06 10.40 -4.96
CA ASN A 281 17.47 9.74 -3.80
C ASN A 281 16.02 9.38 -4.14
N PHE A 282 15.73 8.08 -4.21
CA PHE A 282 14.39 7.56 -4.42
C PHE A 282 13.69 7.36 -3.07
N ASP A 283 13.57 8.43 -2.29
CA ASP A 283 13.05 8.41 -0.92
C ASP A 283 11.79 9.27 -0.72
N GLY A 284 11.25 9.82 -1.81
CA GLY A 284 9.91 10.41 -1.84
C GLY A 284 8.84 9.39 -1.51
N GLU A 285 7.69 9.85 -1.00
CA GLU A 285 6.63 8.94 -0.53
C GLU A 285 6.11 7.99 -1.64
N PHE A 286 6.09 8.41 -2.91
CA PHE A 286 5.74 7.53 -4.03
C PHE A 286 6.82 6.48 -4.33
N ASN A 287 8.10 6.81 -4.09
CA ASN A 287 9.19 5.84 -4.24
C ASN A 287 9.14 4.79 -3.13
N VAL A 288 8.93 5.26 -1.90
CA VAL A 288 8.82 4.45 -0.69
C VAL A 288 7.63 3.50 -0.75
N ALA A 289 6.47 3.97 -1.21
CA ALA A 289 5.23 3.19 -1.26
C ALA A 289 5.15 2.20 -2.43
N ASN A 290 6.13 2.22 -3.35
CA ASN A 290 6.16 1.33 -4.49
C ASN A 290 5.99 -0.13 -4.07
N ARG A 291 5.20 -0.88 -4.83
CA ARG A 291 4.75 -2.26 -4.59
C ARG A 291 3.75 -2.42 -3.44
N GLY A 292 3.26 -1.35 -2.84
CA GLY A 292 2.27 -1.42 -1.77
C GLY A 292 1.27 -0.26 -1.77
N ILE A 293 1.29 0.58 -0.74
CA ILE A 293 0.20 1.55 -0.49
C ILE A 293 0.74 2.89 0.00
N ILE A 294 0.16 3.98 -0.49
CA ILE A 294 0.40 5.34 0.00
C ILE A 294 -0.89 5.93 0.56
N GLU A 295 -0.83 6.42 1.80
CA GLU A 295 -1.92 7.15 2.46
C GLU A 295 -1.69 8.67 2.39
N PHE A 296 -2.66 9.41 1.84
CA PHE A 296 -2.73 10.87 1.92
C PHE A 296 -3.72 11.31 3.00
N ILE A 297 -3.19 11.80 4.11
CA ILE A 297 -3.97 12.32 5.24
C ILE A 297 -4.50 13.70 4.87
N GLU A 298 -5.82 13.93 4.95
CA GLU A 298 -6.42 15.23 4.60
C GLU A 298 -6.02 15.74 3.21
N ILE A 299 -6.05 14.85 2.21
CA ILE A 299 -5.54 15.07 0.84
C ILE A 299 -6.03 16.36 0.15
N LEU A 300 -7.18 16.92 0.55
CA LEU A 300 -7.73 18.14 -0.03
C LEU A 300 -7.17 19.44 0.58
N LYS A 301 -6.30 19.34 1.59
CA LYS A 301 -5.52 20.45 2.13
C LYS A 301 -4.14 20.58 1.46
N LEU A 302 -3.84 19.71 0.49
CA LEU A 302 -2.60 19.80 -0.27
C LEU A 302 -2.62 21.03 -1.18
N ASP A 303 -1.45 21.64 -1.34
CA ASP A 303 -1.24 22.65 -2.38
C ASP A 303 -1.52 22.03 -3.77
N VAL A 304 -2.07 22.84 -4.67
CA VAL A 304 -2.38 22.49 -6.06
C VAL A 304 -1.18 21.88 -6.78
N ALA A 305 0.05 22.31 -6.46
CA ALA A 305 1.28 21.75 -7.04
C ALA A 305 1.38 20.22 -6.85
N PHE A 306 1.08 19.70 -5.66
CA PHE A 306 1.12 18.26 -5.36
C PHE A 306 0.02 17.47 -6.08
N LEU A 307 -1.09 18.13 -6.43
CA LEU A 307 -2.19 17.48 -7.14
C LEU A 307 -1.77 17.07 -8.56
N TYR A 308 -0.88 17.83 -9.21
CA TYR A 308 -0.37 17.46 -10.53
C TYR A 308 0.48 16.19 -10.49
N ASP A 309 1.34 16.05 -9.47
CA ASP A 309 2.13 14.82 -9.27
C ASP A 309 1.21 13.63 -8.98
N LEU A 310 0.16 13.84 -8.18
CA LEU A 310 -0.85 12.82 -7.88
C LEU A 310 -1.66 12.40 -9.13
N LEU A 311 -1.99 13.35 -10.01
CA LEU A 311 -2.67 13.06 -11.27
C LEU A 311 -1.78 12.23 -12.20
N GLY A 312 -0.49 12.55 -12.30
CA GLY A 312 0.48 11.74 -13.05
C GLY A 312 0.62 10.32 -12.48
N ALA A 313 0.80 10.23 -11.17
CA ALA A 313 0.93 8.97 -10.43
C ALA A 313 -0.29 8.06 -10.63
N THR A 314 -1.50 8.62 -10.60
CA THR A 314 -2.74 7.87 -10.73
C THR A 314 -3.05 7.51 -12.18
N GLN A 315 -2.89 8.44 -13.13
CA GLN A 315 -3.32 8.21 -14.51
C GLN A 315 -2.33 7.38 -15.31
N GLU A 316 -1.04 7.65 -15.13
CA GLU A 316 0.04 7.05 -15.92
C GLU A 316 0.78 5.95 -15.17
N HIS A 317 0.52 5.78 -13.86
CA HIS A 317 1.34 4.95 -12.98
C HIS A 317 2.81 5.37 -13.02
N LYS A 318 3.05 6.68 -13.12
CA LYS A 318 4.38 7.27 -13.25
C LYS A 318 4.52 8.52 -12.42
N ILE A 319 5.71 8.72 -11.87
CA ILE A 319 6.12 9.97 -11.24
C ILE A 319 7.20 10.64 -12.07
N LYS A 320 7.24 11.98 -12.05
CA LYS A 320 8.25 12.78 -12.76
C LYS A 320 9.08 13.57 -11.74
N PRO A 321 10.20 13.00 -11.25
CA PRO A 321 11.08 13.75 -10.38
C PRO A 321 11.71 14.94 -11.11
N LYS A 322 12.00 16.00 -10.36
CA LYS A 322 12.59 17.23 -10.90
C LYS A 322 13.95 16.92 -11.56
N LYS A 323 14.09 17.24 -12.85
CA LYS A 323 15.27 16.97 -13.71
C LYS A 323 15.55 15.50 -14.08
N PHE A 324 14.74 14.52 -13.67
CA PHE A 324 14.96 13.09 -14.02
C PHE A 324 13.91 12.52 -14.96
N ALA A 325 14.16 11.33 -15.48
CA ALA A 325 13.22 10.57 -16.29
C ALA A 325 11.93 10.24 -15.50
N GLN A 326 10.82 10.06 -16.21
CA GLN A 326 9.63 9.49 -15.58
C GLN A 326 9.96 8.09 -15.06
N THR A 327 9.42 7.75 -13.89
CA THR A 327 9.64 6.45 -13.25
C THR A 327 8.31 5.78 -12.99
N ASP A 328 8.19 4.51 -13.39
CA ASP A 328 6.99 3.69 -13.18
C ASP A 328 6.82 3.32 -11.70
N ILE A 329 5.59 3.37 -11.22
CA ILE A 329 5.18 3.00 -9.86
C ILE A 329 4.05 1.98 -9.89
N ASP A 330 4.02 1.09 -8.91
CA ASP A 330 2.95 0.09 -8.69
C ASP A 330 2.45 0.22 -7.25
N GLU A 331 1.41 1.00 -7.02
CA GLU A 331 0.93 1.28 -5.67
C GLU A 331 -0.57 1.60 -5.63
N VAL A 332 -1.17 1.38 -4.46
CA VAL A 332 -2.54 1.81 -4.16
C VAL A 332 -2.50 3.20 -3.54
N ILE A 333 -3.18 4.15 -4.16
CA ILE A 333 -3.26 5.53 -3.66
C ILE A 333 -4.58 5.73 -2.92
N ILE A 334 -4.51 5.89 -1.60
CA ILE A 334 -5.68 6.14 -0.75
C ILE A 334 -5.54 7.49 -0.05
N GLY A 335 -6.56 8.33 -0.20
CA GLY A 335 -6.65 9.61 0.49
C GLY A 335 -7.85 9.63 1.42
N HIS A 336 -7.80 10.44 2.48
CA HIS A 336 -8.98 10.70 3.28
C HIS A 336 -9.23 12.19 3.50
N THR A 337 -10.50 12.59 3.57
CA THR A 337 -10.89 13.99 3.77
C THR A 337 -12.17 14.13 4.60
N ASN A 338 -12.49 15.35 4.99
CA ASN A 338 -13.70 15.70 5.72
C ASN A 338 -14.72 16.42 4.81
N GLU A 339 -15.93 16.63 5.34
CA GLU A 339 -17.03 17.27 4.60
C GLU A 339 -16.73 18.73 4.20
N PRO A 340 -16.27 19.61 5.11
CA PRO A 340 -15.91 20.98 4.74
C PRO A 340 -14.88 21.08 3.59
N GLU A 341 -13.79 20.33 3.66
CA GLU A 341 -12.75 20.37 2.62
C GLU A 341 -13.26 19.81 1.29
N TYR A 342 -14.09 18.77 1.33
CA TYR A 342 -14.72 18.24 0.11
C TYR A 342 -15.64 19.25 -0.57
N ARG A 343 -16.40 20.04 0.19
CA ARG A 343 -17.25 21.11 -0.37
C ARG A 343 -16.43 22.21 -1.03
N LYS A 344 -15.29 22.60 -0.45
CA LYS A 344 -14.37 23.56 -1.07
C LYS A 344 -13.85 23.06 -2.42
N LEU A 345 -13.50 21.77 -2.50
CA LEU A 345 -13.11 21.13 -3.76
C LEU A 345 -14.24 21.15 -4.80
N LEU A 346 -15.49 20.95 -4.40
CA LEU A 346 -16.61 21.01 -5.34
C LEU A 346 -16.80 22.40 -5.96
N SER A 347 -16.49 23.47 -5.22
CA SER A 347 -16.55 24.84 -5.72
C SER A 347 -15.35 25.28 -6.56
N ASN A 348 -14.25 24.52 -6.56
CA ASN A 348 -13.01 24.91 -7.23
C ASN A 348 -12.88 24.25 -8.61
N GLU A 349 -12.97 25.04 -9.68
CA GLU A 349 -12.81 24.57 -11.07
C GLU A 349 -11.42 23.95 -11.32
N TYR A 350 -10.37 24.49 -10.71
CA TYR A 350 -9.01 23.94 -10.85
C TYR A 350 -8.87 22.52 -10.28
N MET A 351 -9.80 22.08 -9.42
CA MET A 351 -9.83 20.74 -8.85
C MET A 351 -10.72 19.75 -9.63
N GLU A 352 -11.25 20.14 -10.80
CA GLU A 352 -12.05 19.26 -11.65
C GLU A 352 -11.29 18.00 -12.07
N ALA A 353 -10.04 18.13 -12.50
CA ALA A 353 -9.21 16.99 -12.87
C ALA A 353 -9.05 15.98 -11.72
N LEU A 354 -8.89 16.47 -10.49
CA LEU A 354 -8.80 15.61 -9.31
C LEU A 354 -10.11 14.89 -9.02
N ARG A 355 -11.26 15.56 -9.19
CA ARG A 355 -12.59 14.97 -9.02
C ARG A 355 -12.81 13.79 -9.97
N ASP A 356 -12.48 13.97 -11.24
CA ASP A 356 -12.64 12.93 -12.25
C ASP A 356 -11.74 11.72 -12.01
N ARG A 357 -10.55 11.97 -11.45
CA ARG A 357 -9.56 10.95 -11.06
C ARG A 357 -9.78 10.40 -9.65
N THR A 358 -10.89 10.69 -9.01
CA THR A 358 -11.19 10.20 -7.66
C THR A 358 -12.39 9.25 -7.66
N VAL A 359 -12.29 8.15 -6.92
CA VAL A 359 -13.44 7.34 -6.49
C VAL A 359 -13.75 7.66 -5.04
N LYS A 360 -14.86 8.38 -4.84
CA LYS A 360 -15.33 8.74 -3.50
C LYS A 360 -16.03 7.56 -2.84
N ILE A 361 -15.62 7.24 -1.61
CA ILE A 361 -16.29 6.27 -0.75
C ILE A 361 -16.73 6.99 0.53
N ASP A 362 -18.05 7.11 0.68
CA ASP A 362 -18.64 7.72 1.87
C ASP A 362 -18.54 6.78 3.07
N ILE A 363 -17.86 7.24 4.12
CA ILE A 363 -17.72 6.59 5.42
C ILE A 363 -18.52 7.39 6.46
N PRO A 364 -19.82 7.07 6.64
CA PRO A 364 -20.71 7.82 7.54
C PRO A 364 -20.42 7.53 9.01
N TYR A 365 -21.08 8.27 9.90
CA TYR A 365 -21.12 7.88 11.30
C TYR A 365 -21.85 6.55 11.50
N ILE A 366 -21.47 5.82 12.55
CA ILE A 366 -22.20 4.65 13.00
C ILE A 366 -23.53 5.11 13.60
N THR A 367 -24.62 4.56 13.06
CA THR A 367 -26.00 4.83 13.49
C THR A 367 -26.69 3.61 14.11
N LYS A 368 -25.99 2.47 14.20
CA LYS A 368 -26.47 1.28 14.88
C LYS A 368 -25.96 1.26 16.32
N TRP A 369 -26.88 1.30 17.28
CA TRP A 369 -26.55 1.34 18.70
C TRP A 369 -25.65 0.16 19.13
N SER A 370 -25.96 -1.05 18.67
CA SER A 370 -25.18 -2.26 18.96
C SER A 370 -23.74 -2.20 18.44
N GLU A 371 -23.51 -1.54 17.31
CA GLU A 371 -22.17 -1.36 16.72
C GLU A 371 -21.38 -0.26 17.45
N GLU A 372 -22.05 0.84 17.82
CA GLU A 372 -21.43 1.93 18.61
C GLU A 372 -20.98 1.42 19.99
N ILE A 373 -21.76 0.54 20.64
CA ILE A 373 -21.36 -0.12 21.89
C ILE A 373 -20.04 -0.88 21.72
N LYS A 374 -19.84 -1.59 20.60
CA LYS A 374 -18.60 -2.34 20.34
C LYS A 374 -17.40 -1.42 20.22
N VAL A 375 -17.56 -0.25 19.60
CA VAL A 375 -16.52 0.78 19.52
C VAL A 375 -16.06 1.18 20.92
N TYR A 376 -17.00 1.56 21.80
CA TYR A 376 -16.64 1.95 23.17
C TYR A 376 -16.04 0.79 23.97
N LYS A 377 -16.57 -0.44 23.87
CA LYS A 377 -16.02 -1.61 24.58
C LYS A 377 -14.56 -1.93 24.19
N LYS A 378 -14.13 -1.53 23.00
CA LYS A 378 -12.74 -1.69 22.56
C LYS A 378 -11.76 -0.87 23.42
N ASP A 379 -12.13 0.36 23.78
CA ASP A 379 -11.25 1.26 24.53
C ASP A 379 -11.56 1.26 26.03
N PHE A 380 -12.82 1.11 26.40
CA PHE A 380 -13.33 1.14 27.77
C PHE A 380 -13.63 -0.29 28.27
N ASN A 381 -12.58 -1.06 28.55
CA ASN A 381 -12.69 -2.41 29.13
C ASN A 381 -11.73 -2.61 30.30
N ALA A 382 -11.91 -3.73 31.02
CA ALA A 382 -11.16 -4.05 32.23
C ALA A 382 -9.65 -4.27 31.99
N GLN A 383 -9.22 -4.54 30.75
CA GLN A 383 -7.79 -4.71 30.44
C GLN A 383 -7.08 -3.35 30.31
N ARG A 384 -7.76 -2.35 29.75
CA ARG A 384 -7.20 -0.99 29.57
C ARG A 384 -7.46 -0.08 30.78
N ILE A 385 -8.61 -0.21 31.41
CA ILE A 385 -9.01 0.57 32.58
C ILE A 385 -8.92 -0.33 33.81
N THR A 386 -7.70 -0.44 34.34
CA THR A 386 -7.40 -1.34 35.48
C THR A 386 -7.65 -0.69 36.83
N THR A 387 -7.57 0.63 36.93
CA THR A 387 -7.62 1.38 38.20
C THR A 387 -9.01 1.86 38.60
N LYS A 388 -9.98 1.84 37.67
CA LYS A 388 -11.34 2.35 37.89
C LYS A 388 -12.38 1.33 37.43
N LYS A 389 -13.50 1.25 38.15
CA LYS A 389 -14.66 0.46 37.73
C LYS A 389 -15.59 1.30 36.87
N ILE A 390 -15.99 0.77 35.72
CA ILE A 390 -17.02 1.38 34.87
C ILE A 390 -18.38 0.93 35.41
N ALA A 391 -19.28 1.88 35.71
CA ALA A 391 -20.61 1.55 36.18
C ALA A 391 -21.41 0.78 35.10
N PRO A 392 -22.26 -0.20 35.48
CA PRO A 392 -23.13 -0.90 34.54
C PRO A 392 -23.92 0.07 33.65
N HIS A 393 -24.17 -0.32 32.40
CA HIS A 393 -24.91 0.48 31.41
C HIS A 393 -24.26 1.80 30.98
N THR A 394 -23.11 2.19 31.53
CA THR A 394 -22.46 3.47 31.19
C THR A 394 -22.09 3.52 29.71
N ILE A 395 -21.52 2.44 29.18
CA ILE A 395 -21.15 2.33 27.77
C ILE A 395 -22.41 2.30 26.88
N GLU A 396 -23.42 1.53 27.28
CA GLU A 396 -24.70 1.43 26.58
C GLU A 396 -25.40 2.80 26.48
N MET A 397 -25.41 3.59 27.57
CA MET A 397 -25.99 4.93 27.62
C MET A 397 -25.17 5.94 26.79
N ALA A 398 -23.84 5.91 26.88
CA ALA A 398 -22.97 6.77 26.07
C ALA A 398 -23.13 6.50 24.57
N ALA A 399 -23.17 5.21 24.19
CA ALA A 399 -23.45 4.80 22.82
C ALA A 399 -24.84 5.25 22.35
N MET A 400 -25.86 5.09 23.19
CA MET A 400 -27.22 5.53 22.86
C MET A 400 -27.26 7.04 22.61
N TRP A 401 -26.69 7.84 23.51
CA TRP A 401 -26.63 9.29 23.36
C TRP A 401 -25.89 9.68 22.06
N ALA A 402 -24.72 9.10 21.81
CA ALA A 402 -23.94 9.37 20.60
C ALA A 402 -24.74 9.05 19.33
N VAL A 403 -25.40 7.89 19.24
CA VAL A 403 -26.21 7.53 18.07
C VAL A 403 -27.41 8.47 17.90
N LEU A 404 -28.11 8.84 18.98
CA LEU A 404 -29.25 9.76 18.91
C LEU A 404 -28.87 11.13 18.33
N THR A 405 -27.65 11.63 18.60
CA THR A 405 -27.16 12.89 17.99
C THR A 405 -26.87 12.80 16.48
N ARG A 406 -26.81 11.59 15.92
CA ARG A 406 -26.45 11.32 14.52
C ARG A 406 -27.63 10.81 13.68
N LEU A 407 -28.74 10.41 14.32
CA LEU A 407 -29.93 9.94 13.64
C LEU A 407 -30.70 11.12 13.05
N GLU A 408 -31.03 11.04 11.77
CA GLU A 408 -31.98 11.96 11.15
C GLU A 408 -33.37 11.79 11.78
N ASP A 409 -34.20 12.83 11.68
CA ASP A 409 -35.59 12.74 12.13
C ASP A 409 -36.36 11.66 11.35
N PRO A 410 -37.29 10.94 12.00
CA PRO A 410 -38.14 9.96 11.34
C PRO A 410 -39.04 10.64 10.29
N LYS A 411 -39.04 10.11 9.05
CA LYS A 411 -39.93 10.62 7.98
C LYS A 411 -41.43 10.35 8.26
N LYS A 412 -41.73 9.44 9.18
CA LYS A 412 -43.10 9.15 9.64
C LYS A 412 -43.28 9.79 11.02
N HIS A 413 -44.30 10.64 11.15
CA HIS A 413 -44.59 11.38 12.38
C HIS A 413 -44.89 10.49 13.60
N ASP A 414 -45.28 9.22 13.38
CA ASP A 414 -45.63 8.28 14.46
C ASP A 414 -44.43 7.54 15.07
N LEU A 415 -43.21 7.77 14.57
CA LEU A 415 -42.00 7.16 15.09
C LEU A 415 -41.20 8.19 15.87
N SER A 416 -40.88 7.89 17.13
CA SER A 416 -39.90 8.65 17.90
C SER A 416 -38.46 8.25 17.53
N LEU A 417 -37.50 9.13 17.79
CA LEU A 417 -36.06 8.85 17.63
C LEU A 417 -35.61 7.61 18.42
N LEU A 418 -36.16 7.41 19.63
CA LEU A 418 -35.88 6.22 20.44
C LEU A 418 -36.45 4.93 19.84
N GLN A 419 -37.58 5.00 19.15
CA GLN A 419 -38.14 3.87 18.41
C GLN A 419 -37.37 3.59 17.11
N LYS A 420 -36.78 4.61 16.49
CA LYS A 420 -35.90 4.48 15.31
C LYS A 420 -34.53 3.92 15.65
N LEU A 421 -34.06 4.16 16.87
CA LEU A 421 -32.79 3.64 17.41
C LEU A 421 -32.82 2.12 17.61
N LYS A 422 -33.98 1.59 18.01
CA LYS A 422 -34.23 0.15 18.19
C LYS A 422 -34.38 -0.53 16.84
#